data_AF-F3CH27-F1
#
_entry.id   AF-F3CH27-F1
#
_cell.length_a   1.000
_cell.length_b   1.000
_cell.length_c   1.000
_cell.angle_alpha   90.00
_cell.angle_beta   90.00
_cell.angle_gamma   90.00
#
_symmetry.space_group_name_H-M   'P 1'
#
loop_
_entity.id
_entity.type
_entity.pdbx_description
1 polymer ?
#
loop_
_entity_poly.entity_id
_entity_poly.type
_entity_poly.pdbx_seq_one_letter_code
_entity_poly.pdbx_strand_id
1 'polypeptide(L)' 'PAVIQQVITPIWLPNKNAQAKSYAKFGVTGKLFEAVRDMGKLSREMVVQQGHQTVKLKME' A
#
# COMPACT_ATOMS: atom_id res chain seq x y z
N PRO A 1 22.40 -22.87 8.18
CA PRO A 1 22.19 -21.52 8.75
C PRO A 1 20.75 -21.04 8.50
N ALA A 2 19.95 -20.84 9.55
CA ALA A 2 18.62 -20.24 9.42
C ALA A 2 18.76 -18.72 9.47
N VAL A 3 18.41 -18.03 8.38
CA VAL A 3 18.37 -16.57 8.32
C VAL A 3 16.94 -16.15 8.67
N ILE A 4 16.78 -15.41 9.77
CA ILE A 4 15.53 -14.72 10.06
C ILE A 4 15.56 -13.41 9.26
N GLN A 5 14.80 -13.33 8.19
CA GLN A 5 14.64 -12.10 7.41
C GLN A 5 13.41 -11.33 7.92
N GLN A 6 13.63 -10.22 8.62
CA GLN A 6 12.56 -9.26 8.88
C GLN A 6 12.24 -8.52 7.58
N VAL A 7 11.00 -8.66 7.13
CA VAL A 7 10.47 -7.90 5.99
C VAL A 7 9.55 -6.83 6.55
N ILE A 8 9.78 -5.57 6.18
CA ILE A 8 8.88 -4.48 6.54
C ILE A 8 7.57 -4.70 5.77
N THR A 9 6.43 -4.67 6.45
CA THR A 9 5.10 -4.73 5.83
C THR A 9 4.62 -3.31 5.56
N PRO A 10 4.76 -2.76 4.33
CA PRO A 10 4.21 -1.45 4.02
C PRO A 10 2.68 -1.47 4.06
N ILE A 11 2.12 -0.45 4.74
CA ILE A 11 0.69 -0.18 4.80
C ILE A 11 0.45 1.21 4.21
N TRP A 12 -0.39 1.26 3.17
CA TRP A 12 -0.77 2.49 2.50
C TRP A 12 -2.14 2.95 2.98
N LEU A 13 -2.22 4.22 3.37
CA LEU A 13 -3.44 4.86 3.85
C LEU A 13 -4.01 5.84 2.82
N PRO A 14 -5.29 6.24 2.94
CA PRO A 14 -5.92 7.14 1.99
C PRO A 14 -5.16 8.47 1.90
N ASN A 15 -4.73 8.83 0.68
CA ASN A 15 -4.03 10.07 0.42
C ASN A 15 -4.57 10.74 -0.84
N LYS A 16 -5.37 11.79 -0.67
CA LYS A 16 -5.96 12.55 -1.79
C LYS A 16 -4.94 13.37 -2.59
N ASN A 17 -3.75 13.57 -2.02
CA ASN A 17 -2.64 14.23 -2.69
C ASN A 17 -1.61 13.21 -3.22
N ALA A 18 -2.00 11.93 -3.38
CA ALA A 18 -1.10 10.90 -3.90
C ALA A 18 -0.68 11.21 -5.34
N GLN A 19 0.62 11.24 -5.59
CA GLN A 19 1.20 11.48 -6.91
C GLN A 19 1.95 10.23 -7.39
N ALA A 20 1.69 9.80 -8.63
CA ALA A 20 2.30 8.57 -9.16
C ALA A 20 3.83 8.61 -9.10
N LYS A 21 4.45 9.76 -9.41
CA LYS A 21 5.91 9.93 -9.39
C LYS A 21 6.54 9.79 -8.00
N SER A 22 5.85 10.21 -6.94
CA SER A 22 6.37 10.06 -5.58
C SER A 22 6.19 8.64 -5.06
N TYR A 23 5.05 8.01 -5.36
CA TYR A 23 4.73 6.64 -4.95
C TYR A 23 5.57 5.58 -5.69
N ALA A 24 5.94 5.83 -6.94
CA ALA A 24 6.83 4.96 -7.71
C ALA A 24 8.20 4.75 -7.03
N LYS A 25 8.68 5.71 -6.23
CA LYS A 25 9.93 5.58 -5.43
C LYS A 25 9.86 4.46 -4.40
N PHE A 26 8.66 4.04 -4.02
CA PHE A 26 8.40 2.96 -3.07
C PHE A 26 7.91 1.68 -3.76
N GLY A 27 8.03 1.59 -5.10
CA GLY A 27 7.53 0.45 -5.88
C GLY A 27 6.01 0.44 -6.07
N VAL A 28 5.29 1.48 -5.61
CA VAL A 28 3.85 1.61 -5.79
C VAL A 28 3.55 2.18 -7.17
N THR A 29 3.17 1.30 -8.10
CA THR A 29 2.93 1.63 -9.51
C THR A 29 1.70 0.91 -10.04
N GLY A 30 1.19 1.35 -11.21
CA GLY A 30 0.07 0.71 -11.89
C GLY A 30 -1.15 0.53 -10.99
N LYS A 31 -1.75 -0.68 -11.01
CA LYS A 31 -2.97 -0.99 -10.24
C LYS A 31 -2.82 -0.79 -8.72
N LEU A 32 -1.62 -0.97 -8.18
CA LEU A 32 -1.36 -0.75 -6.76
C LEU A 32 -1.49 0.75 -6.41
N PHE A 33 -0.97 1.63 -7.26
CA PHE A 33 -1.12 3.08 -7.07
C PHE A 33 -2.57 3.52 -7.19
N GLU A 34 -3.28 3.02 -8.21
CA GLU A 34 -4.71 3.32 -8.40
C GLU A 34 -5.53 2.90 -7.16
N ALA A 35 -5.27 1.70 -6.63
CA ALA A 35 -5.94 1.21 -5.42
C ALA A 35 -5.72 2.11 -4.20
N VAL A 36 -4.53 2.71 -4.06
CA VAL A 36 -4.22 3.66 -2.97
C VAL A 36 -4.87 5.02 -3.20
N ARG A 37 -4.80 5.55 -4.42
CA ARG A 37 -5.37 6.85 -4.79
C ARG A 37 -6.89 6.88 -4.64
N ASP A 38 -7.54 5.78 -4.98
CA ASP A 38 -9.00 5.68 -5.01
C ASP A 38 -9.61 5.53 -3.61
N MET A 39 -8.81 5.28 -2.56
CA MET A 39 -9.30 5.18 -1.19
C MET A 39 -9.98 6.48 -0.71
N GLY A 40 -11.08 6.33 0.01
CA GLY A 40 -11.86 7.43 0.57
C GLY A 40 -11.18 8.12 1.75
N LYS A 41 -11.44 9.43 1.95
CA LYS A 41 -11.01 10.11 3.18
C LYS A 41 -11.83 9.54 4.35
N LEU A 42 -11.17 9.20 5.46
CA LEU A 42 -11.80 8.59 6.65
C LEU A 42 -12.52 7.25 6.37
N SER A 43 -12.25 6.58 5.26
CA SER A 43 -12.95 5.34 4.88
C SER A 43 -12.51 4.10 5.66
N ARG A 44 -11.47 4.24 6.50
CA ARG A 44 -10.79 3.13 7.20
C ARG A 44 -10.30 2.04 6.24
N GLU A 45 -10.07 2.41 4.99
CA GLU A 45 -9.43 1.57 3.99
C GLU A 45 -7.91 1.64 4.14
N MET A 46 -7.25 0.52 3.88
CA MET A 46 -5.80 0.44 3.76
C MET A 46 -5.40 -0.58 2.71
N VAL A 47 -4.24 -0.37 2.08
CA VAL A 47 -3.62 -1.38 1.21
C VAL A 47 -2.37 -1.91 1.89
N VAL A 48 -2.32 -3.21 2.11
CA VAL A 48 -1.21 -3.90 2.76
C VAL A 48 -0.44 -4.68 1.70
N GLN A 49 0.89 -4.50 1.67
CA GLN A 49 1.79 -5.28 0.83
C GLN A 49 2.59 -6.24 1.71
N GLN A 50 2.46 -7.54 1.46
CA GLN A 50 3.19 -8.58 2.19
C GLN A 50 3.84 -9.52 1.18
N GLY A 51 5.17 -9.45 1.08
CA GLY A 51 5.92 -10.18 0.05
C GLY A 51 5.45 -9.80 -1.36
N HIS A 52 5.00 -10.78 -2.15
CA HIS A 52 4.49 -10.57 -3.50
C HIS A 52 2.97 -10.32 -3.55
N GLN A 53 2.30 -10.30 -2.39
CA GLN A 53 0.86 -10.11 -2.29
C GLN A 53 0.50 -8.68 -1.93
N THR A 54 -0.61 -8.23 -2.47
CA THR A 54 -1.24 -6.94 -2.17
C THR A 54 -2.69 -7.21 -1.79
N VAL A 55 -3.11 -6.70 -0.63
CA VAL A 55 -4.48 -6.86 -0.13
C VAL A 55 -5.04 -5.48 0.22
N LYS A 56 -6.24 -5.18 -0.27
CA LYS A 56 -7.00 -4.00 0.17
C LYS A 56 -7.95 -4.43 1.28
N LEU A 57 -7.85 -3.76 2.44
CA LEU A 57 -8.66 -4.01 3.62
C LEU A 57 -9.55 -2.79 3.89
N LYS A 58 -10.71 -3.03 4.49
CA LYS A 58 -11.60 -2.00 5.05
C LYS A 58 -12.01 -2.46 6.45
N MET A 59 -11.81 -1.61 7.44
CA MET A 59 -12.29 -1.89 8.80
C MET A 59 -13.73 -1.40 8.95
N GLU A 60 -14.59 -2.24 9.51
CA GLU A 60 -15.95 -1.86 9.92
C GLU A 60 -15.92 -1.03 11.21
#